data_AF-A0A7Z9KWR7-F1
#
_entry.id   AF-A0A7Z9KWR7-F1
#
_cell.length_a   1.000
_cell.length_b   1.000
_cell.length_c   1.000
_cell.angle_alpha   90.00
_cell.angle_beta   90.00
_cell.angle_gamma   90.00
#
_symmetry.space_group_name_H-M   'P 1'
#
loop_
_entity.id
_entity.type
_entity.pdbx_description
1 polymer ?
#
loop_
_entity_poly.entity_id
_entity_poly.type
_entity_poly.pdbx_seq_one_letter_code
_entity_poly.pdbx_strand_id
1 'polypeptide(L)'
;MKMYKIALPIVLAGSLLALTAWAAGPKKEPLGRWSYKVDTRTVKVVIIGGSIANWKAGNFGHFLETVCSNIEIKNRAQTGYGAPKLKHRFKRQFLQNPRVKLADERFEYWLMYNGGLNSIFSPEMTIKFTSELFAKAHKKGVRVAALTLTPWGSDRDKRWHDFDGLDYYDKTRKVVDFVLGKLQRNQALGRYAKEEDKALSEWKEGELPDIGINLYDSPLRNSDVTPRDPARLTRIFQRSRKLKKRYPNAQQAIERASRVPLWYMKPTFRAFDHIHPNSRGHREIAKRTCPLLPQSWGCSCPRLEELEWRKGKVLPIEK
;
A
#
# COMPACT_ATOMS: atom_id res chain seq x y z
N MET A 1 -43.65 16.35 -59.34
CA MET A 1 -42.83 15.90 -58.20
C MET A 1 -41.48 15.41 -58.71
N LYS A 2 -40.44 16.26 -58.67
CA LYS A 2 -39.07 15.89 -59.04
C LYS A 2 -38.25 15.70 -57.76
N MET A 3 -37.83 14.46 -57.51
CA MET A 3 -36.94 14.11 -56.39
C MET A 3 -35.52 14.54 -56.73
N TYR A 4 -34.95 15.43 -55.92
CA TYR A 4 -33.53 15.75 -55.96
C TYR A 4 -32.75 14.69 -55.17
N LYS A 5 -31.86 13.95 -55.86
CA LYS A 5 -30.79 13.17 -55.25
C LYS A 5 -29.65 14.12 -54.89
N ILE A 6 -29.35 14.26 -53.61
CA ILE A 6 -28.13 14.90 -53.14
C ILE A 6 -27.16 13.78 -52.74
N ALA A 7 -26.08 13.65 -53.51
CA ALA A 7 -24.96 12.79 -53.19
C ALA A 7 -24.08 13.48 -52.12
N LEU A 8 -23.77 12.75 -51.05
CA LEU A 8 -22.79 13.16 -50.04
C LEU A 8 -21.48 12.40 -50.30
N PRO A 9 -20.31 13.06 -50.38
CA PRO A 9 -19.04 12.36 -50.49
C PRO A 9 -18.61 11.83 -49.12
N ILE A 10 -18.22 10.55 -49.08
CA ILE A 10 -17.58 9.90 -47.94
C ILE A 10 -16.16 10.45 -47.83
N VAL A 11 -15.89 11.26 -46.81
CA VAL A 11 -14.53 11.60 -46.38
C VAL A 11 -14.06 10.51 -45.41
N LEU A 12 -13.36 9.51 -45.95
CA LEU A 12 -12.57 8.55 -45.19
C LEU A 12 -11.22 9.19 -44.85
N ALA A 13 -11.16 9.93 -43.75
CA ALA A 13 -9.90 10.40 -43.19
C ALA A 13 -9.89 10.17 -41.68
N GLY A 14 -8.94 9.35 -41.21
CA GLY A 14 -8.57 9.32 -39.79
C GLY A 14 -8.62 7.98 -39.08
N SER A 15 -7.99 6.94 -39.64
CA SER A 15 -7.73 5.70 -38.89
C SER A 15 -6.31 5.20 -39.11
N LEU A 16 -5.30 6.02 -38.79
CA LEU A 16 -3.89 5.63 -38.95
C LEU A 16 -2.95 6.12 -37.83
N LEU A 17 -3.47 6.27 -36.60
CA LEU A 17 -2.65 6.69 -35.44
C LEU A 17 -2.79 5.81 -34.19
N ALA A 18 -3.36 4.59 -34.30
CA ALA A 18 -3.61 3.74 -33.13
C ALA A 18 -2.81 2.42 -33.09
N LEU A 19 -1.67 2.31 -33.78
CA LEU A 19 -0.94 1.03 -33.90
C LEU A 19 0.55 1.03 -33.52
N THR A 20 1.10 2.09 -32.91
CA THR A 20 2.53 2.10 -32.52
C THR A 20 2.80 2.04 -31.01
N ALA A 21 1.78 1.92 -30.16
CA ALA A 21 1.98 1.94 -28.69
C ALA A 21 2.33 0.56 -28.06
N TRP A 22 2.40 -0.52 -28.84
CA TRP A 22 2.53 -1.90 -28.31
C TRP A 22 3.94 -2.51 -28.42
N ALA A 23 4.95 -1.74 -28.86
CA ALA A 23 6.33 -2.23 -29.01
C ALA A 23 7.34 -1.68 -27.98
N ALA A 24 6.92 -0.84 -27.03
CA ALA A 24 7.79 -0.41 -25.95
C ALA A 24 7.77 -1.45 -24.82
N GLY A 25 8.75 -2.36 -24.80
CA GLY A 25 9.07 -3.16 -23.60
C GLY A 25 9.15 -2.26 -22.35
N PRO A 26 8.93 -2.79 -21.14
CA PRO A 26 8.82 -1.97 -19.94
C PRO A 26 10.03 -1.04 -19.81
N LYS A 27 9.79 0.29 -19.91
CA LYS A 27 10.84 1.31 -19.78
C LYS A 27 11.62 1.03 -18.49
N LYS A 28 12.94 0.81 -18.64
CA LYS A 28 13.86 0.59 -17.52
C LYS A 28 13.73 1.75 -16.54
N GLU A 29 13.52 1.46 -15.26
CA GLU A 29 13.39 2.47 -14.21
C GLU A 29 14.67 3.35 -14.19
N PRO A 30 14.55 4.67 -14.43
CA PRO A 30 15.71 5.56 -14.48
C PRO A 30 16.35 5.67 -13.11
N LEU A 31 17.61 6.13 -13.08
CA LEU A 31 18.22 6.54 -11.81
C LEU A 31 17.51 7.76 -11.25
N GLY A 32 17.42 7.84 -9.92
CA GLY A 32 16.98 9.05 -9.23
C GLY A 32 17.88 10.23 -9.58
N ARG A 33 17.26 11.40 -9.84
CA ARG A 33 17.96 12.68 -10.06
C ARG A 33 17.52 13.75 -9.06
N TRP A 34 16.93 13.35 -7.96
CA TRP A 34 16.44 14.27 -6.93
C TRP A 34 17.40 14.29 -5.74
N SER A 35 17.40 15.38 -5.00
CA SER A 35 18.16 15.51 -3.75
C SER A 35 17.22 15.92 -2.61
N TYR A 36 17.68 15.69 -1.38
CA TYR A 36 17.23 16.47 -0.24
C TYR A 36 17.80 17.89 -0.36
N LYS A 37 17.11 18.88 0.20
CA LYS A 37 17.42 20.31 0.02
C LYS A 37 17.56 21.08 1.33
N VAL A 38 17.09 20.54 2.44
CA VAL A 38 16.99 21.27 3.71
C VAL A 38 17.94 20.66 4.73
N ASP A 39 19.16 21.16 4.82
CA ASP A 39 20.20 20.56 5.65
C ASP A 39 19.91 20.64 7.16
N THR A 40 19.11 21.62 7.59
CA THR A 40 18.63 21.72 8.99
C THR A 40 17.67 20.61 9.39
N ARG A 41 17.08 19.90 8.41
CA ARG A 41 16.24 18.73 8.66
C ARG A 41 17.10 17.47 8.62
N THR A 42 17.60 17.08 9.78
CA THR A 42 18.59 16.00 9.94
C THR A 42 18.06 14.61 9.59
N VAL A 43 16.75 14.42 9.54
CA VAL A 43 16.12 13.14 9.18
C VAL A 43 15.67 13.16 7.72
N LYS A 44 16.18 12.24 6.91
CA LYS A 44 15.94 12.15 5.47
C LYS A 44 15.09 10.93 5.14
N VAL A 45 13.83 11.16 4.77
CA VAL A 45 12.85 10.09 4.54
C VAL A 45 12.54 9.92 3.07
N VAL A 46 12.67 8.71 2.55
CA VAL A 46 12.12 8.33 1.24
C VAL A 46 10.84 7.51 1.43
N ILE A 47 9.76 7.90 0.76
CA ILE A 47 8.55 7.06 0.70
C ILE A 47 8.62 6.17 -0.53
N ILE A 48 8.55 4.85 -0.34
CA ILE A 48 8.37 3.87 -1.40
C ILE A 48 7.06 3.14 -1.18
N GLY A 49 6.20 3.15 -2.19
CA GLY A 49 4.90 2.51 -2.05
C GLY A 49 4.09 2.49 -3.34
N GLY A 50 2.88 1.93 -3.24
CA GLY A 50 1.93 1.84 -4.34
C GLY A 50 1.12 3.13 -4.55
N SER A 51 -0.09 2.97 -5.09
CA SER A 51 -0.99 4.08 -5.39
C SER A 51 -1.46 4.86 -4.15
N ILE A 52 -1.64 4.18 -3.01
CA ILE A 52 -1.99 4.81 -1.73
C ILE A 52 -0.91 5.86 -1.37
N ALA A 53 0.35 5.46 -1.29
CA ALA A 53 1.45 6.39 -1.03
C ALA A 53 1.64 7.44 -2.15
N ASN A 54 1.27 7.15 -3.40
CA ASN A 54 1.40 8.08 -4.52
C ASN A 54 0.28 9.15 -4.59
N TRP A 55 -0.62 9.18 -3.61
CA TRP A 55 -1.70 10.16 -3.54
C TRP A 55 -1.17 11.61 -3.58
N LYS A 56 -1.68 12.43 -4.49
CA LYS A 56 -1.18 13.80 -4.70
C LYS A 56 -1.87 14.84 -3.82
N ALA A 57 -3.15 14.62 -3.53
CA ALA A 57 -3.97 15.56 -2.77
C ALA A 57 -3.88 15.29 -1.26
N GLY A 58 -2.72 15.61 -0.66
CA GLY A 58 -2.51 15.46 0.78
C GLY A 58 -2.27 14.02 1.19
N ASN A 59 -1.18 13.40 0.72
CA ASN A 59 -0.76 12.11 1.27
C ASN A 59 -0.26 12.26 2.71
N PHE A 60 -0.16 11.15 3.42
CA PHE A 60 0.30 11.10 4.81
C PHE A 60 1.69 11.73 5.01
N GLY A 61 2.56 11.68 3.99
CA GLY A 61 3.87 12.32 4.03
C GLY A 61 3.78 13.84 4.14
N HIS A 62 2.84 14.49 3.46
CA HIS A 62 2.65 15.94 3.61
C HIS A 62 2.23 16.31 5.03
N PHE A 63 1.36 15.51 5.66
CA PHE A 63 0.94 15.73 7.04
C PHE A 63 2.10 15.53 8.02
N LEU A 64 2.87 14.45 7.88
CA LEU A 64 4.05 14.17 8.71
C LEU A 64 5.11 15.28 8.59
N GLU A 65 5.43 15.70 7.36
CA GLU A 65 6.41 16.77 7.12
C GLU A 65 5.97 18.13 7.68
N THR A 66 4.66 18.32 7.92
CA THR A 66 4.11 19.52 8.56
C THR A 66 4.25 19.49 10.08
N VAL A 67 4.14 18.32 10.71
CA VAL A 67 4.13 18.18 12.18
C VAL A 67 5.47 17.73 12.77
N CYS A 68 6.39 17.24 11.96
CA CYS A 68 7.72 16.79 12.38
C CYS A 68 8.79 17.76 11.88
N SER A 69 9.42 18.50 12.79
CA SER A 69 10.31 19.61 12.45
C SER A 69 11.60 19.19 11.75
N ASN A 70 12.10 17.98 12.04
CA ASN A 70 13.44 17.55 11.64
C ASN A 70 13.47 16.74 10.35
N ILE A 71 12.31 16.52 9.71
CA ILE A 71 12.20 15.56 8.61
C ILE A 71 12.07 16.23 7.25
N GLU A 72 12.82 15.77 6.26
CA GLU A 72 12.57 16.07 4.86
C GLU A 72 12.11 14.80 4.14
N ILE A 73 10.92 14.85 3.54
CA ILE A 73 10.32 13.70 2.86
C ILE A 73 10.45 13.84 1.35
N LYS A 74 10.91 12.77 0.69
CA LYS A 74 10.84 12.62 -0.76
C LYS A 74 9.96 11.44 -1.13
N ASN A 75 8.78 11.74 -1.62
CA ASN A 75 7.84 10.73 -2.06
C ASN A 75 8.23 10.18 -3.44
N ARG A 76 8.57 8.89 -3.46
CA ARG A 76 8.92 8.11 -4.66
C ARG A 76 8.01 6.89 -4.77
N ALA A 77 6.78 6.99 -4.31
CA ALA A 77 5.75 6.00 -4.62
C ALA A 77 5.43 5.93 -6.12
N GLN A 78 4.82 4.83 -6.55
CA GLN A 78 4.45 4.60 -7.95
C GLN A 78 3.19 3.73 -8.04
N THR A 79 2.18 4.25 -8.74
CA THR A 79 0.92 3.53 -9.01
C THR A 79 1.19 2.26 -9.83
N GLY A 80 0.46 1.18 -9.52
CA GLY A 80 0.54 -0.11 -10.23
C GLY A 80 1.77 -0.96 -9.92
N TYR A 81 2.69 -0.50 -9.08
CA TYR A 81 3.87 -1.31 -8.70
C TYR A 81 3.51 -2.28 -7.58
N GLY A 82 3.79 -3.57 -7.79
CA GLY A 82 3.83 -4.61 -6.75
C GLY A 82 5.21 -4.70 -6.10
N ALA A 83 5.37 -5.53 -5.07
CA ALA A 83 6.61 -5.61 -4.27
C ALA A 83 7.91 -5.78 -5.08
N PRO A 84 8.00 -6.63 -6.14
CA PRO A 84 9.22 -6.74 -6.94
C PRO A 84 9.63 -5.42 -7.62
N LYS A 85 8.64 -4.70 -8.19
CA LYS A 85 8.87 -3.41 -8.86
C LYS A 85 9.20 -2.32 -7.85
N LEU A 86 8.58 -2.33 -6.66
CA LEU A 86 8.92 -1.41 -5.56
C LEU A 86 10.35 -1.61 -5.07
N LYS A 87 10.81 -2.86 -4.91
CA LYS A 87 12.21 -3.16 -4.58
C LYS A 87 13.17 -2.62 -5.65
N HIS A 88 12.85 -2.83 -6.92
CA HIS A 88 13.66 -2.29 -8.02
C HIS A 88 13.69 -0.76 -7.99
N ARG A 89 12.54 -0.12 -7.79
CA ARG A 89 12.42 1.33 -7.68
C ARG A 89 13.19 1.90 -6.51
N PHE A 90 13.10 1.31 -5.32
CA PHE A 90 13.91 1.70 -4.16
C PHE A 90 15.40 1.69 -4.49
N LYS A 91 15.88 0.61 -5.13
CA LYS A 91 17.27 0.53 -5.59
C LYS A 91 17.62 1.67 -6.54
N ARG A 92 16.82 1.92 -7.58
CA ARG A 92 17.13 2.88 -8.66
C ARG A 92 16.95 4.34 -8.26
N GLN A 93 15.88 4.64 -7.54
CA GLN A 93 15.49 6.00 -7.16
C GLN A 93 16.16 6.51 -5.89
N PHE A 94 16.62 5.61 -5.01
CA PHE A 94 17.20 5.97 -3.72
C PHE A 94 18.62 5.45 -3.55
N LEU A 95 18.82 4.12 -3.44
CA LEU A 95 20.14 3.57 -3.11
C LEU A 95 21.23 3.85 -4.18
N GLN A 96 20.83 3.95 -5.44
CA GLN A 96 21.72 4.28 -6.58
C GLN A 96 21.61 5.73 -7.03
N ASN A 97 20.88 6.58 -6.30
CA ASN A 97 20.77 7.99 -6.64
C ASN A 97 22.05 8.71 -6.19
N PRO A 98 22.87 9.23 -7.12
CA PRO A 98 24.15 9.87 -6.78
C PRO A 98 23.99 11.16 -5.97
N ARG A 99 22.77 11.72 -5.88
CA ARG A 99 22.45 12.92 -5.11
C ARG A 99 21.97 12.63 -3.69
N VAL A 100 21.91 11.37 -3.29
CA VAL A 100 21.61 10.96 -1.90
C VAL A 100 22.90 10.46 -1.26
N LYS A 101 23.41 11.22 -0.28
CA LYS A 101 24.69 10.96 0.38
C LYS A 101 24.50 10.05 1.59
N LEU A 102 24.19 8.77 1.38
CA LEU A 102 23.90 7.81 2.47
C LEU A 102 25.04 7.63 3.49
N ALA A 103 26.27 8.01 3.13
CA ALA A 103 27.43 7.98 4.03
C ALA A 103 27.62 9.28 4.83
N ASP A 104 26.77 10.29 4.64
CA ASP A 104 26.84 11.54 5.41
C ASP A 104 26.23 11.31 6.80
N GLU A 105 27.11 11.17 7.80
CA GLU A 105 26.75 10.85 9.19
C GLU A 105 25.95 11.96 9.89
N ARG A 106 25.87 13.16 9.30
CA ARG A 106 25.01 14.24 9.79
C ARG A 106 23.52 13.93 9.63
N PHE A 107 23.18 12.93 8.81
CA PHE A 107 21.82 12.60 8.45
C PHE A 107 21.39 11.20 8.87
N GLU A 108 20.20 11.11 9.45
CA GLU A 108 19.52 9.85 9.68
C GLU A 108 18.65 9.52 8.46
N TYR A 109 18.86 8.36 7.83
CA TYR A 109 18.11 7.97 6.64
C TYR A 109 17.01 6.96 6.97
N TRP A 110 15.80 7.26 6.49
CA TRP A 110 14.64 6.38 6.66
C TRP A 110 13.98 6.04 5.33
N LEU A 111 13.58 4.78 5.24
CA LEU A 111 12.58 4.29 4.30
C LEU A 111 11.23 4.26 5.01
N MET A 112 10.24 4.95 4.45
CA MET A 112 8.85 4.72 4.79
C MET A 112 8.18 3.88 3.70
N TYR A 113 7.84 2.63 4.01
CA TYR A 113 7.32 1.67 3.04
C TYR A 113 5.80 1.50 3.15
N ASN A 114 5.08 1.60 2.03
CA ASN A 114 3.65 1.27 1.95
C ASN A 114 3.33 0.58 0.61
N GLY A 115 3.55 -0.73 0.55
CA GLY A 115 3.44 -1.51 -0.68
C GLY A 115 2.88 -2.92 -0.48
N GLY A 116 2.69 -3.64 -1.59
CA GLY A 116 2.27 -5.06 -1.59
C GLY A 116 0.87 -5.33 -2.14
N LEU A 117 -0.01 -4.34 -2.18
CA LEU A 117 -1.40 -4.55 -2.63
C LEU A 117 -1.50 -5.06 -4.08
N ASN A 118 -0.70 -4.51 -4.99
CA ASN A 118 -0.69 -4.93 -6.41
C ASN A 118 -0.08 -6.32 -6.64
N SER A 119 0.51 -6.95 -5.61
CA SER A 119 1.03 -8.32 -5.65
C SER A 119 0.35 -9.24 -4.63
N ILE A 120 -0.78 -8.81 -4.06
CA ILE A 120 -1.43 -9.49 -2.93
C ILE A 120 -1.93 -10.90 -3.27
N PHE A 121 -2.16 -11.19 -4.55
CA PHE A 121 -2.54 -12.52 -5.02
C PHE A 121 -1.48 -13.60 -4.73
N SER A 122 -0.23 -13.19 -4.47
CA SER A 122 0.85 -14.04 -3.98
C SER A 122 1.51 -13.38 -2.75
N PRO A 123 0.94 -13.57 -1.54
CA PRO A 123 1.44 -12.92 -0.33
C PRO A 123 2.87 -13.36 0.01
N GLU A 124 3.24 -14.63 -0.21
CA GLU A 124 4.59 -15.12 0.02
C GLU A 124 5.63 -14.40 -0.86
N MET A 125 5.30 -14.20 -2.14
CA MET A 125 6.15 -13.45 -3.07
C MET A 125 6.26 -11.98 -2.63
N THR A 126 5.13 -11.39 -2.27
CA THR A 126 5.07 -10.01 -1.74
C THR A 126 5.99 -9.85 -0.54
N ILE A 127 5.92 -10.78 0.41
CA ILE A 127 6.73 -10.80 1.63
C ILE A 127 8.20 -10.96 1.27
N LYS A 128 8.57 -11.96 0.46
CA LYS A 128 9.97 -12.17 0.03
C LYS A 128 10.61 -10.91 -0.56
N PHE A 129 9.92 -10.25 -1.49
CA PHE A 129 10.49 -9.06 -2.12
C PHE A 129 10.51 -7.84 -1.19
N THR A 130 9.61 -7.79 -0.22
CA THR A 130 9.58 -6.73 0.79
C THR A 130 10.68 -6.95 1.84
N SER A 131 10.90 -8.17 2.33
CA SER A 131 11.99 -8.49 3.26
C SER A 131 13.36 -8.24 2.64
N GLU A 132 13.56 -8.62 1.36
CA GLU A 132 14.78 -8.31 0.62
C GLU A 132 14.99 -6.80 0.41
N LEU A 133 13.91 -6.02 0.36
CA LEU A 133 13.97 -4.56 0.28
C LEU A 133 14.46 -4.00 1.62
N PHE A 134 13.89 -4.46 2.74
CA PHE A 134 14.29 -4.05 4.09
C PHE A 134 15.75 -4.39 4.36
N ALA A 135 16.18 -5.62 4.07
CA ALA A 135 17.56 -6.04 4.27
C ALA A 135 18.55 -5.18 3.45
N LYS A 136 18.14 -4.73 2.25
CA LYS A 136 18.95 -3.79 1.45
C LYS A 136 18.99 -2.38 2.03
N ALA A 137 17.91 -1.94 2.68
CA ALA A 137 17.87 -0.67 3.39
C ALA A 137 18.83 -0.70 4.58
N HIS A 138 18.69 -1.70 5.46
CA HIS A 138 19.55 -1.85 6.65
C HIS A 138 21.02 -2.01 6.31
N LYS A 139 21.36 -2.83 5.29
CA LYS A 139 22.74 -2.96 4.79
C LYS A 139 23.35 -1.63 4.31
N LYS A 140 22.52 -0.62 4.06
CA LYS A 140 22.93 0.73 3.65
C LYS A 140 22.75 1.77 4.76
N GLY A 141 22.57 1.35 6.01
CA GLY A 141 22.38 2.24 7.15
C GLY A 141 21.03 2.96 7.15
N VAL A 142 20.06 2.47 6.37
CA VAL A 142 18.73 3.08 6.26
C VAL A 142 17.76 2.32 7.15
N ARG A 143 17.15 3.04 8.11
CA ARG A 143 16.08 2.51 8.97
C ARG A 143 14.76 2.41 8.21
N VAL A 144 13.84 1.58 8.68
CA VAL A 144 12.61 1.21 7.98
C VAL A 144 11.40 1.38 8.90
N ALA A 145 10.51 2.30 8.51
CA ALA A 145 9.14 2.37 9.01
C ALA A 145 8.20 1.79 7.96
N ALA A 146 7.62 0.62 8.23
CA ALA A 146 6.74 -0.07 7.29
C ALA A 146 5.27 0.05 7.72
N LEU A 147 4.44 0.56 6.84
CA LEU A 147 3.00 0.68 7.02
C LEU A 147 2.36 -0.57 6.41
N THR A 148 1.50 -1.24 7.17
CA THR A 148 0.71 -2.35 6.65
C THR A 148 -0.17 -1.89 5.49
N LEU A 149 -0.78 -2.83 4.78
CA LEU A 149 -1.88 -2.50 3.88
C LEU A 149 -3.00 -1.81 4.67
N THR A 150 -3.66 -0.82 4.07
CA THR A 150 -4.87 -0.23 4.64
C THR A 150 -6.02 -1.24 4.57
N PRO A 151 -7.08 -1.06 5.39
CA PRO A 151 -8.35 -1.74 5.14
C PRO A 151 -8.78 -1.47 3.70
N TRP A 152 -9.30 -2.48 3.01
CA TRP A 152 -9.73 -2.35 1.63
C TRP A 152 -10.75 -3.43 1.29
N GLY A 153 -11.60 -3.13 0.32
CA GLY A 153 -12.62 -4.06 -0.17
C GLY A 153 -14.03 -3.49 -0.10
N SER A 154 -14.94 -4.17 -0.78
CA SER A 154 -16.34 -3.79 -0.85
C SER A 154 -17.18 -4.98 -1.32
N ASP A 155 -18.37 -5.16 -0.77
CA ASP A 155 -19.36 -6.13 -1.29
C ASP A 155 -19.90 -5.79 -2.69
N ARG A 156 -19.48 -4.67 -3.29
CA ARG A 156 -19.77 -4.36 -4.71
C ARG A 156 -18.65 -4.85 -5.64
N ASP A 157 -17.53 -5.27 -5.09
CA ASP A 157 -16.40 -5.82 -5.83
C ASP A 157 -16.45 -7.34 -5.77
N LYS A 158 -16.58 -7.97 -6.93
CA LYS A 158 -16.67 -9.43 -7.09
C LYS A 158 -15.56 -10.21 -6.39
N ARG A 159 -14.38 -9.60 -6.19
CA ARG A 159 -13.27 -10.21 -5.45
C ARG A 159 -13.63 -10.51 -3.99
N TRP A 160 -14.55 -9.73 -3.46
CA TRP A 160 -14.90 -9.74 -2.05
C TRP A 160 -16.23 -10.42 -1.75
N HIS A 161 -17.05 -10.72 -2.76
CA HIS A 161 -18.38 -11.30 -2.56
C HIS A 161 -18.32 -12.58 -1.72
N ASP A 162 -19.21 -12.68 -0.73
CA ASP A 162 -19.45 -13.89 0.05
C ASP A 162 -18.14 -14.57 0.53
N PHE A 163 -17.94 -15.84 0.18
CA PHE A 163 -16.77 -16.61 0.60
C PHE A 163 -15.50 -16.28 -0.19
N ASP A 164 -15.59 -15.61 -1.35
CA ASP A 164 -14.41 -15.23 -2.12
C ASP A 164 -13.59 -14.16 -1.38
N GLY A 165 -14.26 -13.29 -0.61
CA GLY A 165 -13.60 -12.32 0.25
C GLY A 165 -12.69 -12.91 1.33
N LEU A 166 -12.90 -14.17 1.73
CA LEU A 166 -12.01 -14.84 2.69
C LEU A 166 -10.60 -15.00 2.13
N ASP A 167 -10.48 -15.28 0.84
CA ASP A 167 -9.18 -15.48 0.18
C ASP A 167 -8.34 -14.21 0.17
N TYR A 168 -8.95 -13.07 -0.17
CA TYR A 168 -8.29 -11.77 -0.13
C TYR A 168 -8.04 -11.27 1.29
N TYR A 169 -8.95 -11.55 2.22
CA TYR A 169 -8.75 -11.29 3.64
C TYR A 169 -7.51 -12.03 4.15
N ASP A 170 -7.41 -13.35 3.94
CA ASP A 170 -6.29 -14.18 4.43
C ASP A 170 -4.95 -13.74 3.81
N LYS A 171 -4.93 -13.45 2.50
CA LYS A 171 -3.74 -12.92 1.82
C LYS A 171 -3.32 -11.56 2.37
N THR A 172 -4.28 -10.66 2.61
CA THR A 172 -4.05 -9.35 3.22
C THR A 172 -3.48 -9.50 4.62
N ARG A 173 -4.12 -10.33 5.47
CA ARG A 173 -3.66 -10.63 6.82
C ARG A 173 -2.23 -11.15 6.84
N LYS A 174 -1.88 -12.08 5.95
CA LYS A 174 -0.51 -12.61 5.87
C LYS A 174 0.54 -11.52 5.63
N VAL A 175 0.28 -10.59 4.72
CA VAL A 175 1.21 -9.46 4.47
C VAL A 175 1.22 -8.47 5.64
N VAL A 176 0.06 -8.20 6.26
CA VAL A 176 -0.06 -7.35 7.47
C VAL A 176 0.76 -7.95 8.61
N ASP A 177 0.59 -9.23 8.90
CA ASP A 177 1.25 -9.93 10.01
C ASP A 177 2.77 -10.01 9.79
N PHE A 178 3.26 -10.13 8.55
CA PHE A 178 4.68 -9.96 8.24
C PHE A 178 5.21 -8.57 8.61
N VAL A 179 4.53 -7.50 8.16
CA VAL A 179 4.96 -6.11 8.45
C VAL A 179 4.98 -5.83 9.95
N LEU A 180 4.11 -6.49 10.73
CA LEU A 180 4.05 -6.40 12.18
C LEU A 180 5.00 -7.38 12.90
N GLY A 181 5.82 -8.14 12.18
CA GLY A 181 6.76 -9.11 12.78
C GLY A 181 6.09 -10.31 13.45
N LYS A 182 4.83 -10.60 13.14
CA LYS A 182 4.02 -11.66 13.79
C LYS A 182 4.16 -13.03 13.13
N LEU A 183 4.72 -13.10 11.93
CA LEU A 183 4.92 -14.35 11.21
C LEU A 183 6.33 -14.87 11.41
N GLN A 184 6.45 -16.19 11.58
CA GLN A 184 7.73 -16.87 11.40
C GLN A 184 8.13 -16.87 9.91
N ARG A 185 9.43 -16.88 9.65
CA ARG A 185 9.98 -16.77 8.29
C ARG A 185 9.48 -17.89 7.37
N ASN A 186 9.58 -19.15 7.80
CA ASN A 186 9.10 -20.30 7.04
C ASN A 186 7.60 -20.22 6.70
N GLN A 187 6.76 -19.77 7.63
CA GLN A 187 5.33 -19.55 7.43
C GLN A 187 5.07 -18.43 6.42
N ALA A 188 5.86 -17.36 6.49
CA ALA A 188 5.69 -16.17 5.67
C ALA A 188 6.10 -16.38 4.20
N LEU A 189 7.22 -17.08 3.97
CA LEU A 189 7.80 -17.25 2.64
C LEU A 189 7.21 -18.45 1.86
N GLY A 190 6.64 -19.45 2.54
CA GLY A 190 6.03 -20.62 1.89
C GLY A 190 6.91 -21.21 0.77
N ARG A 191 6.35 -21.37 -0.44
CA ARG A 191 7.08 -21.91 -1.61
C ARG A 191 8.27 -21.07 -2.09
N TYR A 192 8.40 -19.83 -1.61
CA TYR A 192 9.50 -18.92 -1.97
C TYR A 192 10.62 -18.92 -0.93
N ALA A 193 10.49 -19.69 0.16
CA ALA A 193 11.63 -20.02 1.01
C ALA A 193 12.62 -20.86 0.20
N LYS A 194 13.91 -20.52 0.28
CA LYS A 194 14.96 -21.41 -0.22
C LYS A 194 15.00 -22.68 0.64
N GLU A 195 15.50 -23.79 0.11
CA GLU A 195 15.63 -25.05 0.88
C GLU A 195 16.39 -24.84 2.19
N GLU A 196 17.52 -24.12 2.14
CA GLU A 196 18.33 -23.72 3.31
C GLU A 196 17.56 -22.89 4.34
N ASP A 197 16.47 -22.23 3.94
CA ASP A 197 15.67 -21.34 4.78
C ASP A 197 14.36 -21.99 5.27
N LYS A 198 13.99 -23.18 4.79
CA LYS A 198 12.70 -23.81 5.15
C LYS A 198 12.60 -24.21 6.62
N ALA A 199 13.73 -24.55 7.23
CA ALA A 199 13.82 -24.87 8.65
C ALA A 199 13.93 -23.63 9.54
N LEU A 200 14.18 -22.44 8.97
CA LEU A 200 14.33 -21.21 9.74
C LEU A 200 12.96 -20.64 10.12
N SER A 201 12.63 -20.68 11.40
CA SER A 201 11.48 -19.97 11.98
C SER A 201 11.76 -18.48 12.14
N GLU A 202 13.01 -18.11 12.42
CA GLU A 202 13.42 -16.73 12.66
C GLU A 202 13.74 -15.97 11.37
N TRP A 203 13.54 -14.65 11.42
CA TRP A 203 13.95 -13.74 10.35
C TRP A 203 15.44 -13.47 10.42
N LYS A 204 16.09 -13.34 9.26
CA LYS A 204 17.49 -12.90 9.23
C LYS A 204 17.53 -11.41 9.58
N GLU A 205 18.70 -10.98 10.03
CA GLU A 205 18.95 -9.58 10.38
C GLU A 205 18.53 -8.63 9.23
N GLY A 206 17.77 -7.59 9.60
CA GLY A 206 17.28 -6.57 8.69
C GLY A 206 16.14 -6.99 7.74
N GLU A 207 15.60 -8.20 7.83
CA GLU A 207 14.48 -8.61 6.98
C GLU A 207 13.10 -8.16 7.49
N LEU A 208 13.03 -7.69 8.73
CA LEU A 208 11.87 -7.04 9.36
C LEU A 208 12.08 -5.53 9.45
N PRO A 209 11.01 -4.73 9.47
CA PRO A 209 11.14 -3.28 9.65
C PRO A 209 11.55 -2.94 11.10
N ASP A 210 12.20 -1.79 11.30
CA ASP A 210 12.45 -1.26 12.65
C ASP A 210 11.14 -0.85 13.34
N ILE A 211 10.17 -0.34 12.55
CA ILE A 211 8.86 0.08 13.04
C ILE A 211 7.77 -0.49 12.12
N GLY A 212 6.92 -1.38 12.66
CA GLY A 212 5.71 -1.88 12.00
C GLY A 212 4.47 -1.07 12.40
N ILE A 213 3.84 -0.39 11.44
CA ILE A 213 2.68 0.48 11.68
C ILE A 213 1.41 -0.21 11.19
N ASN A 214 0.54 -0.59 12.12
CA ASN A 214 -0.72 -1.25 11.81
C ASN A 214 -1.78 -0.24 11.32
N LEU A 215 -1.96 -0.18 10.00
CA LEU A 215 -3.07 0.54 9.36
C LEU A 215 -4.30 -0.34 9.20
N TYR A 216 -4.13 -1.65 9.06
CA TYR A 216 -5.21 -2.59 8.74
C TYR A 216 -6.22 -2.74 9.87
N ASP A 217 -5.75 -2.71 11.12
CA ASP A 217 -6.60 -2.61 12.31
C ASP A 217 -6.40 -1.25 12.96
N SER A 218 -7.13 -0.27 12.43
CA SER A 218 -7.08 1.13 12.83
C SER A 218 -8.44 1.80 12.59
N PRO A 219 -8.65 3.06 13.00
CA PRO A 219 -9.89 3.79 12.72
C PRO A 219 -10.24 3.89 11.22
N LEU A 220 -9.30 3.62 10.31
CA LEU A 220 -9.58 3.50 8.87
C LEU A 220 -10.58 2.39 8.54
N ARG A 221 -10.71 1.39 9.43
CA ARG A 221 -11.53 0.20 9.25
C ARG A 221 -13.00 0.50 9.55
N ASN A 222 -13.90 -0.13 8.80
CA ASN A 222 -15.35 -0.02 9.02
C ASN A 222 -15.81 -1.01 10.09
N SER A 223 -15.35 -0.84 11.33
CA SER A 223 -15.65 -1.75 12.45
C SER A 223 -17.14 -1.85 12.79
N ASP A 224 -17.92 -0.85 12.40
CA ASP A 224 -19.32 -0.68 12.84
C ASP A 224 -20.32 -1.10 11.75
N VAL A 225 -19.84 -1.65 10.63
CA VAL A 225 -20.73 -2.11 9.56
C VAL A 225 -21.47 -3.37 9.96
N THR A 226 -22.73 -3.48 9.56
CA THR A 226 -23.50 -4.72 9.70
C THR A 226 -22.78 -5.86 8.97
N PRO A 227 -22.47 -6.98 9.66
CA PRO A 227 -21.97 -8.20 9.02
C PRO A 227 -22.95 -8.72 7.97
N ARG A 228 -22.47 -9.56 7.05
CA ARG A 228 -23.37 -10.20 6.06
C ARG A 228 -24.32 -11.16 6.78
N ASP A 229 -25.53 -11.30 6.24
CA ASP A 229 -26.53 -12.25 6.74
C ASP A 229 -25.97 -13.69 6.76
N PRO A 230 -25.80 -14.30 7.96
CA PRO A 230 -25.32 -15.67 8.09
C PRO A 230 -26.28 -16.70 7.48
N ALA A 231 -27.59 -16.45 7.45
CA ALA A 231 -28.56 -17.37 6.86
C ALA A 231 -28.40 -17.44 5.34
N ARG A 232 -28.20 -16.31 4.67
CA ARG A 232 -27.82 -16.25 3.25
C ARG A 232 -26.52 -17.01 2.98
N LEU A 233 -25.47 -16.77 3.77
CA LEU A 233 -24.18 -17.47 3.61
C LEU A 233 -24.31 -18.98 3.81
N THR A 234 -25.13 -19.41 4.77
CA THR A 234 -25.45 -20.83 5.02
C THR A 234 -26.07 -21.47 3.79
N ARG A 235 -27.08 -20.84 3.16
CA ARG A 235 -27.72 -21.35 1.93
C ARG A 235 -26.72 -21.48 0.78
N ILE A 236 -25.81 -20.50 0.61
CA ILE A 236 -24.76 -20.55 -0.41
C ILE A 236 -23.81 -21.72 -0.15
N PHE A 237 -23.37 -21.87 1.10
CA PHE A 237 -22.43 -22.92 1.50
C PHE A 237 -23.01 -24.32 1.28
N GLN A 238 -24.26 -24.55 1.71
CA GLN A 238 -24.95 -25.84 1.58
C GLN A 238 -25.08 -26.31 0.13
N ARG A 239 -25.20 -25.38 -0.83
CA ARG A 239 -25.33 -25.69 -2.26
C ARG A 239 -24.00 -25.87 -2.99
N SER A 240 -22.88 -25.47 -2.40
CA SER A 240 -21.57 -25.46 -3.08
C SER A 240 -20.65 -26.59 -2.62
N ARG A 241 -20.47 -27.61 -3.48
CA ARG A 241 -19.47 -28.68 -3.24
C ARG A 241 -18.05 -28.13 -3.12
N LYS A 242 -17.72 -27.08 -3.88
CA LYS A 242 -16.41 -26.40 -3.83
C LYS A 242 -16.16 -25.77 -2.46
N LEU A 243 -17.15 -25.10 -1.88
CA LEU A 243 -17.01 -24.49 -0.55
C LEU A 243 -16.87 -25.56 0.55
N LYS A 244 -17.68 -26.62 0.52
CA LYS A 244 -17.56 -27.75 1.46
C LYS A 244 -16.17 -28.41 1.41
N LYS A 245 -15.60 -28.57 0.21
CA LYS A 245 -14.23 -29.08 0.05
C LYS A 245 -13.17 -28.12 0.57
N ARG A 246 -13.32 -26.82 0.30
CA ARG A 246 -12.34 -25.79 0.70
C ARG A 246 -12.36 -25.52 2.21
N TYR A 247 -13.53 -25.60 2.84
CA TYR A 247 -13.74 -25.25 4.23
C TYR A 247 -14.48 -26.40 4.95
N PRO A 248 -13.75 -27.38 5.52
CA PRO A 248 -14.38 -28.53 6.18
C PRO A 248 -15.21 -28.12 7.41
N ASN A 249 -14.83 -27.03 8.09
CA ASN A 249 -15.63 -26.44 9.17
C ASN A 249 -16.56 -25.35 8.62
N ALA A 250 -17.81 -25.72 8.33
CA ALA A 250 -18.81 -24.84 7.75
C ALA A 250 -19.14 -23.63 8.64
N GLN A 251 -19.35 -23.87 9.94
CA GLN A 251 -19.74 -22.82 10.89
C GLN A 251 -18.67 -21.74 10.97
N GLN A 252 -17.41 -22.13 11.12
CA GLN A 252 -16.27 -21.21 11.15
C GLN A 252 -16.15 -20.41 9.84
N ALA A 253 -16.34 -21.05 8.69
CA ALA A 253 -16.25 -20.37 7.40
C ALA A 253 -17.38 -19.34 7.20
N ILE A 254 -18.60 -19.67 7.60
CA ILE A 254 -19.77 -18.77 7.54
C ILE A 254 -19.55 -17.57 8.46
N GLU A 255 -19.09 -17.78 9.70
CA GLU A 255 -18.81 -16.70 10.64
C GLU A 255 -17.69 -15.78 10.13
N ARG A 256 -16.59 -16.36 9.64
CA ARG A 256 -15.49 -15.56 9.06
C ARG A 256 -15.97 -14.77 7.86
N ALA A 257 -16.74 -15.40 6.96
CA ALA A 257 -17.25 -14.76 5.76
C ALA A 257 -18.25 -13.63 6.08
N SER A 258 -19.08 -13.79 7.12
CA SER A 258 -20.02 -12.73 7.53
C SER A 258 -19.30 -11.48 8.02
N ARG A 259 -18.14 -11.66 8.65
CA ARG A 259 -17.32 -10.61 9.28
C ARG A 259 -16.33 -9.92 8.34
N VAL A 260 -16.14 -10.38 7.11
CA VAL A 260 -15.23 -9.75 6.12
C VAL A 260 -15.50 -8.24 5.95
N PRO A 261 -16.75 -7.76 5.86
CA PRO A 261 -17.01 -6.32 5.69
C PRO A 261 -16.49 -5.43 6.81
N LEU A 262 -16.34 -5.99 8.03
CA LEU A 262 -15.73 -5.29 9.17
C LEU A 262 -14.27 -4.91 8.91
N TRP A 263 -13.64 -5.42 7.86
CA TRP A 263 -12.25 -5.17 7.47
C TRP A 263 -12.11 -4.27 6.23
N TYR A 264 -13.22 -3.73 5.72
CA TYR A 264 -13.19 -2.75 4.64
C TYR A 264 -12.81 -1.37 5.18
N MET A 265 -12.34 -0.49 4.28
CA MET A 265 -12.14 0.93 4.62
C MET A 265 -13.47 1.59 4.93
N LYS A 266 -13.55 2.43 5.97
CA LYS A 266 -14.74 3.22 6.29
C LYS A 266 -15.07 4.16 5.11
N PRO A 267 -16.34 4.27 4.67
CA PRO A 267 -16.70 5.09 3.50
C PRO A 267 -16.22 6.54 3.58
N THR A 268 -16.24 7.14 4.77
CA THR A 268 -15.77 8.52 5.02
C THR A 268 -14.29 8.74 4.71
N PHE A 269 -13.49 7.68 4.69
CA PHE A 269 -12.07 7.73 4.34
C PHE A 269 -11.78 7.34 2.90
N ARG A 270 -12.78 6.89 2.14
CA ARG A 270 -12.59 6.48 0.73
C ARG A 270 -12.50 7.69 -0.19
N ALA A 271 -11.65 7.58 -1.20
CA ALA A 271 -11.62 8.50 -2.33
C ALA A 271 -12.53 7.98 -3.45
N PHE A 272 -11.99 7.83 -4.66
CA PHE A 272 -12.74 7.39 -5.84
C PHE A 272 -13.06 5.88 -5.85
N ASP A 273 -12.47 5.07 -4.96
CA ASP A 273 -12.78 3.65 -4.83
C ASP A 273 -12.58 3.15 -3.38
N HIS A 274 -12.77 1.85 -3.17
CA HIS A 274 -12.66 1.18 -1.87
C HIS A 274 -11.23 0.75 -1.47
N ILE A 275 -10.22 1.21 -2.22
CA ILE A 275 -8.79 0.93 -1.99
C ILE A 275 -8.07 2.21 -1.58
N HIS A 276 -8.40 3.33 -2.22
CA HIS A 276 -7.68 4.58 -2.08
C HIS A 276 -8.28 5.44 -0.97
N PRO A 277 -7.51 5.77 0.08
CA PRO A 277 -7.96 6.75 1.05
C PRO A 277 -7.97 8.16 0.46
N ASN A 278 -8.93 8.97 0.86
CA ASN A 278 -8.97 10.41 0.59
C ASN A 278 -8.00 11.16 1.53
N SER A 279 -7.97 12.50 1.45
CA SER A 279 -7.11 13.31 2.32
C SER A 279 -7.37 13.11 3.82
N ARG A 280 -8.63 12.91 4.24
CA ARG A 280 -8.97 12.56 5.63
C ARG A 280 -8.42 11.19 6.01
N GLY A 281 -8.50 10.21 5.12
CA GLY A 281 -7.90 8.89 5.33
C GLY A 281 -6.37 8.97 5.42
N HIS A 282 -5.72 9.80 4.60
CA HIS A 282 -4.29 10.06 4.69
C HIS A 282 -3.87 10.79 5.96
N ARG A 283 -4.69 11.71 6.47
CA ARG A 283 -4.49 12.31 7.79
C ARG A 283 -4.59 11.26 8.90
N GLU A 284 -5.55 10.34 8.81
CA GLU A 284 -5.68 9.24 9.78
C GLU A 284 -4.49 8.26 9.72
N ILE A 285 -3.94 8.00 8.52
CA ILE A 285 -2.67 7.28 8.37
C ILE A 285 -1.55 8.03 9.12
N ALA A 286 -1.42 9.34 8.92
CA ALA A 286 -0.41 10.15 9.62
C ALA A 286 -0.60 10.12 11.14
N LYS A 287 -1.84 10.21 11.64
CA LYS A 287 -2.18 10.11 13.07
C LYS A 287 -1.77 8.76 13.66
N ARG A 288 -1.96 7.67 12.91
CA ARG A 288 -1.55 6.34 13.33
C ARG A 288 -0.04 6.16 13.31
N THR A 289 0.63 6.78 12.35
CA THR A 289 2.09 6.69 12.19
C THR A 289 2.84 7.55 13.20
N CYS A 290 2.43 8.81 13.40
CA CYS A 290 3.22 9.82 14.10
C CYS A 290 3.68 9.42 15.51
N PRO A 291 2.84 8.87 16.40
CA PRO A 291 3.24 8.51 17.76
C PRO A 291 4.28 7.39 17.84
N LEU A 292 4.47 6.63 16.76
CA LEU A 292 5.42 5.52 16.69
C LEU A 292 6.78 5.95 16.15
N LEU A 293 6.91 7.19 15.68
CA LEU A 293 8.14 7.67 15.06
C LEU A 293 9.18 8.03 16.14
N PRO A 294 10.48 7.89 15.85
CA PRO A 294 11.53 8.24 16.79
C PRO A 294 11.47 9.71 17.19
N GLN A 295 11.91 10.00 18.42
CA GLN A 295 12.02 11.38 18.93
C GLN A 295 12.87 12.27 18.02
N SER A 296 13.89 11.72 17.34
CA SER A 296 14.75 12.46 16.39
C SER A 296 13.97 13.16 15.27
N TRP A 297 12.75 12.71 14.95
CA TRP A 297 11.90 13.34 13.93
C TRP A 297 11.29 14.66 14.40
N GLY A 298 11.24 14.94 15.70
CA GLY A 298 10.72 16.20 16.25
C GLY A 298 9.23 16.40 16.03
N CYS A 299 8.43 15.34 16.22
CA CYS A 299 7.02 15.34 15.87
C CYS A 299 6.11 15.91 16.97
N SER A 300 5.19 16.79 16.57
CA SER A 300 4.09 17.33 17.39
C SER A 300 2.75 16.68 16.98
N CYS A 301 2.61 15.39 17.24
CA CYS A 301 1.51 14.56 16.71
C CYS A 301 0.07 15.05 16.98
N PRO A 302 -0.27 15.61 18.16
CA PRO A 302 -1.63 16.09 18.42
C PRO A 302 -2.13 17.13 17.41
N ARG A 303 -1.22 17.92 16.81
CA ARG A 303 -1.56 18.92 15.79
C ARG A 303 -2.23 18.32 14.55
N LEU A 304 -2.07 17.02 14.30
CA LEU A 304 -2.71 16.36 13.15
C LEU A 304 -4.23 16.42 13.19
N GLU A 305 -4.86 16.55 14.36
CA GLU A 305 -6.33 16.68 14.48
C GLU A 305 -6.84 17.99 13.87
N GLU A 306 -6.00 19.02 13.88
CA GLU A 306 -6.33 20.39 13.50
C GLU A 306 -5.95 20.69 12.05
N LEU A 307 -5.41 19.72 11.31
CA LEU A 307 -4.90 19.95 9.96
C LEU A 307 -5.80 19.33 8.90
N GLU A 308 -5.90 19.96 7.74
CA GLU A 308 -6.56 19.42 6.56
C GLU A 308 -5.77 19.73 5.28
N TRP A 309 -6.04 18.98 4.23
CA TRP A 309 -5.51 19.29 2.91
C TRP A 309 -6.44 20.25 2.18
N ARG A 310 -5.97 21.47 1.90
CA ARG A 310 -6.72 22.51 1.22
C ARG A 310 -5.80 23.37 0.36
N LYS A 311 -6.26 23.75 -0.83
CA LYS A 311 -5.50 24.60 -1.79
C LYS A 311 -4.06 24.10 -2.04
N GLY A 312 -3.88 22.78 -2.13
CA GLY A 312 -2.58 22.17 -2.42
C GLY A 312 -1.59 22.14 -1.24
N LYS A 313 -2.03 22.44 -0.02
CA LYS A 313 -1.20 22.48 1.19
C LYS A 313 -1.91 21.80 2.37
N VAL A 314 -1.14 21.44 3.38
CA VAL A 314 -1.66 21.06 4.70
C VAL A 314 -1.81 22.34 5.53
N LEU A 315 -3.03 22.66 5.95
CA LEU A 315 -3.39 23.90 6.64
C LEU A 315 -4.22 23.61 7.89
N PRO A 316 -4.28 24.51 8.88
CA PRO A 316 -5.25 24.44 9.94
C PRO A 316 -6.69 24.39 9.41
N ILE A 317 -7.55 23.63 10.08
CA ILE A 317 -9.00 23.59 9.84
C ILE A 317 -9.57 24.93 10.29
N GLU A 318 -10.25 25.63 9.39
CA GLU A 318 -11.04 26.81 9.74
C GLU A 318 -12.26 26.36 10.54
N LYS A 319 -12.46 26.93 11.73
CA LYS A 319 -13.63 26.68 12.58
C LYS A 319 -14.81 27.53 12.15
#